data_AF-A0ABD5DVT9-F1
#
_entry.id   AF-A0ABD5DVT9-F1
#
_cell.length_a   1.000
_cell.length_b   1.000
_cell.length_c   1.000
_cell.angle_alpha   90.00
_cell.angle_beta   90.00
_cell.angle_gamma   90.00
#
_symmetry.space_group_name_H-M   'P 1'
#
loop_
_entity.id
_entity.type
_entity.pdbx_description
1 polymer ?
#
loop_
_entity_poly.entity_id
_entity_poly.type
_entity_poly.pdbx_seq_one_letter_code
_entity_poly.pdbx_strand_id
1 'polypeptide(L)'
;PLLLALLFTLKITLISFLLSIVIGAAVAFILVQNRFVETALFPYIVFLQVTPIVAIAPLIIIWVKDATLSLVVCATLMAVFPIISNT
;
A
#
# COMPACT_ATOMS: atom_id res chain seq x y z
N PRO A 1 -3.36 27.42 -9.36
CA PRO A 1 -2.88 26.13 -9.92
C PRO A 1 -2.19 25.22 -8.88
N LEU A 2 -1.22 25.71 -8.10
CA LEU A 2 -0.53 24.89 -7.08
C LEU A 2 -1.43 24.46 -5.91
N LEU A 3 -2.31 25.35 -5.41
CA LEU A 3 -3.24 25.02 -4.32
C LEU A 3 -4.18 23.85 -4.67
N LEU A 4 -4.60 23.78 -5.93
CA LEU A 4 -5.50 22.73 -6.42
C LEU A 4 -4.78 21.38 -6.51
N ALA A 5 -3.52 21.38 -6.93
CA ALA A 5 -2.67 20.19 -6.91
C ALA A 5 -2.39 19.70 -5.48
N LEU A 6 -2.15 20.62 -4.54
CA LEU A 6 -1.98 20.29 -3.11
C LEU A 6 -3.22 19.61 -2.55
N LEU A 7 -4.41 20.17 -2.79
CA LEU A 7 -5.67 19.58 -2.30
C LEU A 7 -5.93 18.21 -2.92
N PHE A 8 -5.57 18.03 -4.20
CA PHE A 8 -5.73 16.76 -4.88
C PHE A 8 -4.83 15.67 -4.29
N THR A 9 -3.54 15.94 -4.09
CA THR A 9 -2.61 14.99 -3.46
C THR A 9 -2.99 14.74 -2.01
N LEU A 10 -3.39 15.77 -1.25
CA LEU A 10 -3.85 15.61 0.13
C LEU A 10 -5.07 14.67 0.24
N LYS A 11 -6.04 14.83 -0.66
CA LYS A 11 -7.22 13.95 -0.73
C LYS A 11 -6.82 12.51 -1.02
N ILE A 12 -5.95 12.29 -2.00
CA ILE A 12 -5.45 10.95 -2.35
C ILE A 12 -4.73 10.32 -1.16
N THR A 13 -3.83 11.06 -0.51
CA THR A 13 -3.08 10.59 0.66
C THR A 13 -4.00 10.20 1.80
N LEU A 14 -5.00 11.04 2.12
CA LEU A 14 -5.97 10.73 3.18
C LEU A 14 -6.78 9.46 2.90
N ILE A 15 -7.29 9.32 1.67
CA ILE A 15 -8.06 8.13 1.28
C ILE A 15 -7.17 6.88 1.33
N SER A 16 -5.97 6.97 0.77
CA SER A 16 -5.03 5.84 0.71
C SER A 16 -4.56 5.44 2.10
N PHE A 17 -4.35 6.40 2.99
CA PHE A 17 -3.95 6.18 4.37
C PHE A 17 -5.04 5.44 5.16
N LEU A 18 -6.29 5.88 5.06
CA LEU A 18 -7.42 5.20 5.70
C LEU A 18 -7.59 3.77 5.19
N LEU A 19 -7.56 3.56 3.87
CA LEU A 19 -7.59 2.21 3.29
C LEU A 19 -6.43 1.36 3.79
N SER A 20 -5.23 1.93 3.83
CA SER A 20 -4.02 1.25 4.23
C SER A 20 -4.05 0.81 5.68
N ILE A 21 -4.61 1.61 6.59
CA ILE A 21 -4.78 1.22 7.99
C ILE A 21 -5.72 0.01 8.09
N VAL A 22 -6.86 0.05 7.41
CA VAL A 22 -7.85 -1.04 7.47
C VAL A 22 -7.26 -2.33 6.91
N ILE A 23 -6.63 -2.26 5.73
CA ILE A 23 -6.01 -3.42 5.08
C ILE A 23 -4.82 -3.93 5.91
N GLY A 24 -3.91 -3.04 6.32
CA GLY A 24 -2.73 -3.38 7.10
C GLY A 24 -3.07 -4.02 8.44
N ALA A 25 -4.04 -3.45 9.17
CA ALA A 25 -4.52 -4.02 10.43
C ALA A 25 -5.19 -5.39 10.23
N ALA A 26 -6.02 -5.55 9.19
CA ALA A 26 -6.66 -6.83 8.90
C ALA A 26 -5.62 -7.92 8.57
N VAL A 27 -4.61 -7.59 7.75
CA VAL A 27 -3.52 -8.52 7.41
C VAL A 27 -2.69 -8.85 8.65
N ALA A 28 -2.27 -7.85 9.42
CA ALA A 28 -1.49 -8.05 10.64
C ALA A 28 -2.23 -8.95 11.65
N PHE A 29 -3.54 -8.77 11.82
CA PHE A 29 -4.35 -9.61 12.70
C PHE A 29 -4.37 -11.08 12.26
N ILE A 30 -4.36 -11.34 10.95
CA ILE A 30 -4.27 -12.70 10.38
C ILE A 30 -2.88 -13.30 10.61
N LEU A 31 -1.81 -12.50 10.48
CA LEU A 31 -0.44 -12.96 10.72
C LEU A 31 -0.20 -13.34 12.18
N VAL A 32 -0.65 -12.50 13.11
CA VAL A 32 -0.51 -12.71 14.57
C VAL A 32 -1.21 -13.99 15.02
N GLN A 33 -2.29 -14.40 14.35
CA GLN A 33 -3.02 -15.61 14.73
C GLN A 33 -2.20 -16.88 14.48
N ASN A 34 -1.16 -16.86 13.64
CA ASN A 34 -0.48 -18.08 13.19
C ASN A 34 1.05 -17.92 13.05
N ARG A 35 1.81 -18.38 14.05
CA ARG A 35 3.30 -18.29 14.10
C ARG A 35 4.02 -18.90 12.89
N PHE A 36 3.43 -19.91 12.24
CA PHE A 36 3.97 -20.49 11.01
C PHE A 36 3.87 -19.53 9.81
N VAL A 37 2.80 -18.73 9.77
CA VAL A 37 2.52 -17.79 8.68
C VAL A 37 3.44 -16.57 8.79
N GLU A 38 3.75 -16.12 9.99
CA GLU A 38 4.74 -15.07 10.26
C GLU A 38 6.12 -15.46 9.67
N THR A 39 6.65 -16.63 10.03
CA THR A 39 7.98 -17.08 9.54
C THR A 39 7.99 -17.33 8.02
N ALA A 40 6.89 -17.83 7.45
CA ALA A 40 6.78 -18.04 6.01
C ALA A 40 6.65 -16.74 5.21
N LEU A 41 6.00 -15.71 5.76
CA LEU A 41 5.76 -14.43 5.08
C LEU A 41 6.86 -13.40 5.32
N PHE A 42 7.67 -13.53 6.36
CA PHE A 42 8.87 -12.71 6.57
C PHE A 42 9.72 -12.51 5.30
N PRO A 43 10.12 -13.56 4.56
CA PRO A 43 10.88 -13.38 3.33
C PRO A 43 10.07 -12.66 2.24
N TYR A 44 8.76 -12.92 2.11
CA TYR A 44 7.90 -12.23 1.13
C TYR A 44 7.72 -10.74 1.44
N ILE A 45 7.57 -10.37 2.72
CA ILE A 45 7.45 -8.98 3.17
C ILE A 45 8.75 -8.22 2.89
N VAL A 46 9.91 -8.83 3.18
CA VAL A 46 11.22 -8.26 2.85
C VAL A 46 11.37 -8.11 1.34
N PHE A 47 11.02 -9.13 0.55
CA PHE A 47 11.06 -9.07 -0.92
C PHE A 47 10.18 -7.95 -1.49
N LEU A 48 8.99 -7.75 -0.92
CA LEU A 48 8.08 -6.66 -1.31
C LEU A 48 8.64 -5.29 -0.92
N GLN A 49 9.39 -5.17 0.18
CA GLN A 49 10.04 -3.93 0.58
C GLN A 49 11.20 -3.54 -0.35
N VAL A 50 11.97 -4.51 -0.87
CA VAL A 50 13.03 -4.23 -1.87
C VAL A 50 12.48 -4.03 -3.28
N THR A 51 11.22 -4.38 -3.57
CA THR A 51 10.66 -4.12 -4.90
C THR A 51 10.29 -2.64 -5.04
N PRO A 52 10.96 -1.87 -5.93
CA PRO A 52 10.65 -0.46 -6.06
C PRO A 52 9.24 -0.29 -6.63
N ILE A 53 8.40 0.54 -5.98
CA ILE A 53 7.04 0.79 -6.49
C ILE A 53 7.03 1.32 -7.92
N VAL A 54 8.12 2.00 -8.33
CA VAL A 54 8.28 2.55 -9.67
C VAL A 54 8.12 1.47 -10.75
N ALA A 55 8.46 0.20 -10.45
CA ALA A 55 8.25 -0.92 -11.37
C ALA A 55 6.79 -1.39 -11.44
N ILE A 56 6.02 -1.23 -10.37
CA ILE A 56 4.65 -1.74 -10.24
C ILE A 56 3.63 -0.68 -10.69
N ALA A 57 3.93 0.61 -10.50
CA ALA A 57 3.07 1.73 -10.88
C ALA A 57 2.56 1.67 -12.34
N PRO A 58 3.39 1.45 -13.38
CA PRO A 58 2.91 1.38 -14.76
C PRO A 58 1.96 0.20 -15.02
N LEU A 59 2.19 -0.95 -14.37
CA LEU A 59 1.29 -2.10 -14.44
C LEU A 59 -0.10 -1.78 -13.88
N ILE A 60 -0.16 -1.09 -12.73
CA ILE A 60 -1.41 -0.67 -12.10
C ILE A 60 -2.17 0.33 -12.97
N ILE A 61 -1.46 1.26 -13.64
CA ILE A 61 -2.08 2.25 -14.54
C ILE A 61 -2.72 1.56 -15.76
N ILE A 62 -2.15 0.46 -16.27
CA ILE A 62 -2.72 -0.28 -17.39
C ILE A 62 -4.00 -1.03 -16.97
N TRP A 63 -4.03 -1.59 -15.76
CA TRP A 63 -5.18 -2.33 -15.25
C TRP A 63 -6.32 -1.41 -14.80
N VAL A 64 -5.97 -0.39 -14.03
CA VAL A 64 -6.89 0.61 -13.51
C VAL A 64 -6.89 1.76 -14.49
N LYS A 65 -7.81 1.74 -15.46
CA LYS A 65 -7.97 2.73 -16.55
C LYS A 65 -8.13 4.19 -16.09
N ASP A 66 -8.15 4.44 -14.78
CA ASP A 66 -8.44 5.72 -14.15
C ASP A 66 -7.27 6.18 -13.28
N ALA A 67 -6.58 7.25 -13.70
CA ALA A 67 -5.31 7.68 -13.13
C ALA A 67 -5.39 8.02 -11.64
N THR A 68 -6.52 8.57 -11.18
CA THR A 68 -6.71 8.91 -9.76
C THR A 68 -6.80 7.64 -8.91
N LEU A 69 -7.51 6.62 -9.39
CA LEU A 69 -7.64 5.35 -8.69
C LEU A 69 -6.34 4.57 -8.71
N SER A 70 -5.58 4.60 -9.81
CA SER A 70 -4.24 4.01 -9.86
C SER A 70 -3.33 4.61 -8.80
N LEU A 71 -3.34 5.94 -8.63
CA LEU A 71 -2.54 6.63 -7.61
C LEU A 71 -2.96 6.24 -6.19
N VAL A 72 -4.27 6.16 -5.92
CA VAL A 72 -4.78 5.73 -4.61
C VAL A 72 -4.36 4.30 -4.30
N VAL A 73 -4.48 3.37 -5.27
CA VAL A 73 -4.09 1.96 -5.08
C VAL A 73 -2.59 1.84 -4.85
N CYS A 74 -1.77 2.52 -5.66
CA CYS A 74 -0.32 2.55 -5.49
C CYS A 74 0.09 3.08 -4.11
N ALA A 75 -0.47 4.23 -3.70
CA ALA A 75 -0.17 4.84 -2.41
C ALA A 75 -0.64 3.97 -1.24
N THR A 76 -1.79 3.32 -1.37
CA THR A 76 -2.31 2.37 -0.37
C THR A 76 -1.35 1.19 -0.22
N LEU A 77 -0.93 0.57 -1.32
CA LEU A 77 0.02 -0.55 -1.29
C LEU A 77 1.33 -0.16 -0.61
N MET A 78 1.90 1.01 -0.94
CA MET A 78 3.11 1.49 -0.26
C MET A 78 2.94 1.67 1.24
N ALA A 79 1.80 2.21 1.66
CA ALA A 79 1.54 2.51 3.06
C ALA A 79 1.24 1.24 3.88
N VAL A 80 0.69 0.19 3.24
CA VAL A 80 0.35 -1.07 3.90
C VAL A 80 1.61 -1.83 4.33
N PHE A 81 2.65 -1.84 3.49
CA PHE A 81 3.90 -2.57 3.78
C PHE A 81 4.56 -2.21 5.12
N PRO A 82 4.90 -0.94 5.42
CA PRO A 82 5.52 -0.59 6.69
C PRO A 82 4.60 -0.84 7.89
N ILE A 83 3.28 -0.81 7.72
CA ILE A 83 2.33 -1.17 8.79
C ILE A 83 2.48 -2.65 9.13
N ILE A 84 2.51 -3.53 8.14
CA ILE A 84 2.69 -4.97 8.34
C ILE A 84 4.10 -5.26 8.91
N SER A 85 5.15 -4.60 8.41
CA SER A 85 6.52 -4.83 8.90
C SER A 85 6.76 -4.35 10.32
N ASN A 86 5.95 -3.43 10.83
CA ASN A 86 6.06 -2.89 12.19
C ASN A 86 5.07 -3.55 13.18
N THR A 87 4.36 -4.60 12.75
CA THR A 87 3.47 -5.40 13.62
C THR A 87 4.03 -6.80 13.77
#